data_AF-A0A2M7EZY7-F1
#
_entry.id   AF-A0A2M7EZY7-F1
#
_cell.length_a   1.000
_cell.length_b   1.000
_cell.length_c   1.000
_cell.angle_alpha   90.00
_cell.angle_beta   90.00
_cell.angle_gamma   90.00
#
_symmetry.space_group_name_H-M   'P 1'
#
loop_
_entity.id
_entity.type
_entity.pdbx_description
1 polymer ?
#
loop_
_entity_poly.entity_id
_entity_poly.type
_entity_poly.pdbx_seq_one_letter_code
_entity_poly.pdbx_strand_id
1 'polypeptide(L)'
;MTINQSSAFDLAPFDERCAIDLAETVRSAISKGDKRGGVNAPWNEIKFDRQIATIAKVNGAEIFYTDDQNQSAFAAEIGLKVLHTWDLDLPQEYAQHDWISND
;
A
#
# COMPACT_ATOMS: atom_id res chain seq x y z
N MET A 1 17.50 -14.27 13.33
CA MET A 1 16.48 -14.51 12.30
C MET A 1 16.51 -13.33 11.35
N THR A 2 16.90 -13.53 10.10
CA THR A 2 16.81 -12.49 9.06
C THR A 2 15.43 -12.57 8.39
N ILE A 3 14.97 -11.49 7.76
CA ILE A 3 13.66 -11.44 7.11
C ILE A 3 13.54 -12.58 6.07
N ASN A 4 14.60 -12.86 5.32
CA ASN A 4 14.66 -13.90 4.30
C ASN A 4 14.58 -15.35 4.85
N GLN A 5 14.68 -15.54 6.17
CA GLN A 5 14.62 -16.86 6.81
C GLN A 5 13.28 -17.14 7.48
N SER A 6 12.37 -16.17 7.54
CA SER A 6 11.06 -16.32 8.15
C SER A 6 10.05 -16.83 7.14
N SER A 7 9.23 -17.82 7.50
CA SER A 7 8.09 -18.24 6.68
C SER A 7 6.93 -17.24 6.70
N ALA A 8 6.97 -16.24 7.57
CA ALA A 8 5.93 -15.21 7.65
C ALA A 8 6.10 -14.09 6.62
N PHE A 9 7.26 -14.01 5.94
CA PHE A 9 7.56 -12.95 4.99
C PHE A 9 7.96 -13.57 3.65
N ASP A 10 7.34 -13.06 2.58
CA ASP A 10 7.80 -13.28 1.21
C ASP A 10 8.32 -11.95 0.65
N LEU A 11 9.54 -11.96 0.12
CA LEU A 11 10.21 -10.75 -0.36
C LEU A 11 10.10 -10.65 -1.87
N ALA A 12 9.32 -9.68 -2.33
CA ALA A 12 9.10 -9.44 -3.75
C ALA A 12 9.98 -8.28 -4.28
N PRO A 13 10.74 -8.48 -5.37
CA PRO A 13 11.51 -7.41 -6.02
C PRO A 13 10.63 -6.55 -6.95
N PHE A 14 11.12 -5.37 -7.31
CA PHE A 14 10.62 -4.62 -8.46
C PHE A 14 11.20 -5.22 -9.75
N ASP A 15 10.52 -6.22 -10.31
CA ASP A 15 10.93 -6.94 -11.53
C ASP A 15 10.44 -6.27 -12.83
N GLU A 16 10.74 -6.88 -13.98
CA GLU A 16 10.33 -6.36 -15.29
C GLU A 16 8.80 -6.28 -15.45
N ARG A 17 8.06 -7.21 -14.84
CA ARG A 17 6.59 -7.21 -14.88
C ARG A 17 6.04 -6.01 -14.10
N CYS A 18 6.61 -5.71 -12.93
CA CYS A 18 6.32 -4.50 -12.17
C CYS A 18 6.66 -3.24 -12.96
N ALA A 19 7.82 -3.23 -13.62
CA ALA A 19 8.25 -2.09 -14.42
C ALA A 19 7.31 -1.78 -15.59
N ILE A 20 6.83 -2.82 -16.29
CA ILE A 20 5.86 -2.67 -17.38
C ILE A 20 4.54 -2.11 -16.84
N ASP A 21 3.94 -2.74 -15.83
CA ASP A 21 2.63 -2.34 -15.27
C ASP A 21 2.65 -0.89 -14.74
N LEU A 22 3.74 -0.51 -14.04
CA LEU A 22 3.91 0.86 -13.56
C LEU A 22 4.11 1.83 -14.73
N ALA A 23 4.89 1.47 -15.76
CA ALA A 23 5.11 2.32 -16.91
C ALA A 23 3.81 2.63 -17.67
N GLU A 24 2.87 1.68 -17.76
CA GLU A 24 1.56 1.91 -18.37
C GLU A 24 0.74 2.95 -17.59
N THR A 25 0.72 2.81 -16.27
CA THR A 25 0.03 3.74 -15.36
C THR A 25 0.63 5.15 -15.45
N VAL A 26 1.96 5.26 -15.43
CA VAL A 26 2.67 6.55 -15.56
C VAL A 26 2.46 7.17 -16.94
N ARG A 27 2.48 6.37 -18.02
CA ARG A 27 2.19 6.82 -19.39
C ARG A 27 0.79 7.43 -19.48
N SER A 28 -0.20 6.80 -18.85
CA SER A 28 -1.56 7.34 -18.75
C SER A 28 -1.59 8.69 -18.02
N ALA A 29 -0.93 8.81 -16.87
CA ALA A 29 -0.84 10.07 -16.12
C ALA A 29 -0.16 11.19 -16.92
N ILE A 30 0.94 10.88 -17.62
CA ILE A 30 1.63 11.83 -18.52
C ILE A 30 0.70 12.28 -19.65
N SER A 31 -0.07 11.37 -20.24
CA SER A 31 -1.01 11.72 -21.32
C SER A 31 -2.12 12.67 -20.87
N LYS A 32 -2.48 12.63 -19.57
CA LYS A 32 -3.42 13.56 -18.92
C LYS A 32 -2.77 14.90 -18.54
N GLY A 33 -1.49 15.09 -18.84
CA GLY A 33 -0.75 16.32 -18.57
C GLY A 33 -0.13 16.42 -17.18
N ASP A 34 -0.34 15.41 -16.31
CA ASP A 34 0.22 15.40 -14.97
C ASP A 34 0.84 14.05 -14.60
N LYS A 35 2.16 13.98 -14.73
CA LYS A 35 2.93 12.79 -14.34
C LYS A 35 2.84 12.46 -12.85
N ARG A 36 2.50 13.44 -11.99
CA ARG A 36 2.40 13.26 -10.53
C ARG A 36 1.01 12.82 -10.10
N GLY A 37 0.01 12.87 -10.98
CA GLY A 37 -1.35 12.42 -10.67
C GLY A 37 -1.97 13.17 -9.50
N GLY A 38 -1.76 14.49 -9.41
CA GLY A 38 -2.29 15.35 -8.36
C GLY A 38 -1.49 15.35 -7.06
N VAL A 39 -0.47 14.50 -6.90
CA VAL A 39 0.31 14.39 -5.67
C VAL A 39 1.34 15.53 -5.56
N ASN A 40 1.27 16.29 -4.47
CA ASN A 40 2.22 17.34 -4.14
C ASN A 40 3.33 16.85 -3.19
N ALA A 41 4.22 16.01 -3.73
CA ALA A 41 5.36 15.45 -3.00
C ALA A 41 6.63 15.45 -3.88
N PRO A 42 7.83 15.30 -3.29
CA PRO A 42 9.07 15.08 -4.03
C PRO A 42 8.92 13.92 -5.03
N TRP A 43 9.49 14.08 -6.22
CA TRP A 43 9.32 13.08 -7.29
C TRP A 43 9.88 11.70 -6.93
N ASN A 44 10.90 11.63 -6.08
CA ASN A 44 11.47 10.36 -5.62
C ASN A 44 10.50 9.61 -4.71
N GLU A 45 9.81 10.32 -3.82
CA GLU A 45 8.77 9.75 -2.94
C GLU A 45 7.64 9.14 -3.78
N ILE A 46 7.08 9.94 -4.69
CA ILE A 46 6.04 9.49 -5.62
C ILE A 46 6.48 8.25 -6.41
N LYS A 47 7.74 8.18 -6.83
CA LYS A 47 8.25 6.99 -7.53
C LYS A 47 8.28 5.76 -6.63
N PHE A 48 8.84 5.88 -5.44
CA PHE A 48 8.98 4.74 -4.53
C PHE A 48 7.61 4.21 -4.09
N ASP A 49 6.67 5.09 -3.75
CA ASP A 49 5.31 4.70 -3.40
C ASP A 49 4.64 3.89 -4.51
N ARG A 50 4.75 4.39 -5.74
CA ARG A 50 4.17 3.72 -6.89
C ARG A 50 4.84 2.37 -7.17
N GLN A 51 6.16 2.27 -6.99
CA GLN A 51 6.88 1.00 -7.11
C GLN A 51 6.41 0.00 -6.06
N ILE A 52 6.28 0.40 -4.79
CA ILE A 52 5.83 -0.47 -3.69
C ILE A 52 4.42 -0.99 -3.95
N ALA A 53 3.48 -0.11 -4.30
CA ALA A 53 2.10 -0.51 -4.61
C ALA A 53 2.03 -1.43 -5.85
N THR A 54 2.84 -1.15 -6.89
CA THR A 54 2.87 -2.00 -8.08
C THR A 54 3.42 -3.39 -7.78
N ILE A 55 4.45 -3.52 -6.95
CA ILE A 55 4.97 -4.82 -6.50
C ILE A 55 3.85 -5.64 -5.85
N ALA A 56 3.10 -5.02 -4.93
CA ALA A 56 2.00 -5.69 -4.24
C ALA A 56 0.93 -6.18 -5.22
N LYS A 57 0.48 -5.33 -6.16
CA LYS A 57 -0.48 -5.68 -7.20
C LYS A 57 0.00 -6.84 -8.06
N VAL A 58 1.23 -6.74 -8.58
CA VAL A 58 1.79 -7.71 -9.52
C VAL A 58 2.05 -9.06 -8.88
N ASN A 59 2.35 -9.09 -7.58
CA ASN A 59 2.51 -10.32 -6.79
C ASN A 59 1.20 -10.85 -6.19
N GLY A 60 0.05 -10.23 -6.50
CA GLY A 60 -1.27 -10.74 -6.13
C GLY A 60 -1.61 -10.54 -4.65
N ALA A 61 -1.07 -9.50 -4.01
CA ALA A 61 -1.49 -9.14 -2.66
C ALA A 61 -2.99 -8.82 -2.63
N GLU A 62 -3.72 -9.45 -1.70
CA GLU A 62 -5.15 -9.19 -1.51
C GLU A 62 -5.40 -7.84 -0.85
N ILE A 63 -4.54 -7.48 0.12
CA ILE A 63 -4.66 -6.26 0.93
C ILE A 63 -3.32 -5.53 0.91
N PHE A 64 -3.39 -4.21 0.70
CA PHE A 64 -2.26 -3.30 0.81
C PHE A 64 -2.41 -2.46 2.08
N TYR A 65 -1.55 -2.68 3.06
CA TYR A 65 -1.57 -1.94 4.32
C TYR A 65 -0.71 -0.69 4.22
N THR A 66 -1.28 0.49 4.47
CA THR A 66 -0.55 1.75 4.56
C THR A 66 -1.38 2.80 5.27
N ASP A 67 -0.74 3.71 6.00
CA ASP A 67 -1.39 4.91 6.56
C ASP A 67 -1.04 6.18 5.75
N ASP A 68 -0.21 6.04 4.70
CA ASP A 68 0.11 7.14 3.79
C ASP A 68 -1.03 7.37 2.79
N GLN A 69 -1.57 8.59 2.77
CA GLN A 69 -2.74 8.92 1.94
C GLN A 69 -2.42 8.95 0.43
N ASN A 70 -1.22 9.39 0.04
CA ASN A 70 -0.84 9.45 -1.37
C ASN A 70 -0.64 8.03 -1.92
N GLN A 71 0.02 7.18 -1.13
CA GLN A 71 0.22 5.78 -1.45
C GLN A 71 -1.11 5.01 -1.45
N SER A 72 -2.00 5.29 -0.50
CA SER A 72 -3.37 4.73 -0.45
C SER A 72 -4.16 5.06 -1.70
N ALA A 73 -4.19 6.33 -2.10
CA ALA A 73 -4.91 6.78 -3.28
C ALA A 73 -4.39 6.09 -4.55
N PHE A 74 -3.06 5.99 -4.69
CA PHE A 74 -2.47 5.32 -5.83
C PHE A 74 -2.72 3.80 -5.82
N ALA A 75 -2.57 3.13 -4.67
CA ALA A 75 -2.84 1.70 -4.54
C ALA A 75 -4.30 1.37 -4.90
N ALA A 76 -5.24 2.19 -4.44
CA ALA A 76 -6.65 2.07 -4.81
C ALA A 76 -6.89 2.33 -6.32
N GLU A 77 -6.22 3.32 -6.91
CA GLU A 77 -6.29 3.62 -8.35
C GLU A 77 -5.88 2.41 -9.21
N ILE A 78 -4.85 1.67 -8.79
CA ILE A 78 -4.36 0.48 -9.51
C ILE A 78 -5.12 -0.81 -9.15
N GLY A 79 -6.16 -0.71 -8.31
CA GLY A 79 -7.10 -1.80 -8.02
C GLY A 79 -6.80 -2.63 -6.76
N LEU A 80 -5.91 -2.18 -5.87
CA LEU A 80 -5.68 -2.86 -4.59
C LEU A 80 -6.73 -2.48 -3.55
N LYS A 81 -7.09 -3.43 -2.68
CA LYS A 81 -7.81 -3.14 -1.45
C LYS A 81 -6.83 -2.55 -0.43
N VAL A 82 -7.05 -1.31 -0.02
CA VAL A 82 -6.23 -0.64 0.99
C VAL A 82 -6.89 -0.77 2.35
N LEU A 83 -6.09 -1.10 3.38
CA LEU A 83 -6.49 -1.01 4.78
C LEU A 83 -5.48 -0.19 5.56
N HIS A 84 -5.96 0.57 6.52
CA HIS A 84 -5.17 1.32 7.47
C HIS A 84 -5.00 0.57 8.78
N THR A 85 -4.06 1.01 9.62
CA THR A 85 -3.85 0.41 10.94
C THR A 85 -5.08 0.50 11.84
N TRP A 86 -5.90 1.55 11.68
CA TRP A 86 -7.16 1.73 12.41
C TRP A 86 -8.35 0.94 11.84
N ASP A 87 -8.19 0.30 10.68
CA ASP A 87 -9.22 -0.60 10.11
C ASP A 87 -9.10 -2.04 10.64
N LEU A 88 -8.05 -2.33 11.40
CA LEU A 88 -7.80 -3.65 11.97
C LEU A 88 -8.64 -3.88 13.22
N ASP A 89 -9.28 -5.04 13.28
CA ASP A 89 -10.00 -5.47 14.48
C ASP A 89 -9.03 -5.54 15.67
N LEU A 90 -9.40 -4.88 16.77
CA LEU A 90 -8.68 -5.02 18.03
C LEU A 90 -8.95 -6.43 18.58
N PRO A 91 -7.92 -7.15 19.04
CA PRO A 91 -8.13 -8.42 19.73
C PRO A 91 -9.03 -8.20 20.94
N GLN A 92 -9.98 -9.11 21.13
CA GLN A 92 -11.02 -8.98 22.16
C GLN A 92 -10.44 -8.83 23.58
N GLU A 93 -9.26 -9.39 23.83
CA GLU A 93 -8.51 -9.29 25.09
C GLU A 93 -7.95 -7.89 25.39
N TYR A 94 -7.81 -7.04 24.38
CA TYR A 94 -7.36 -5.64 24.50
C TYR A 94 -8.48 -4.63 24.29
N ALA A 95 -9.68 -5.08 23.94
CA ALA A 95 -10.86 -4.22 23.94
C ALA A 95 -11.12 -3.74 25.37
N GLN A 96 -11.24 -2.42 25.57
CA GLN A 96 -11.52 -1.84 26.88
C GLN A 96 -12.79 -2.48 27.46
N HIS A 97 -12.65 -3.26 28.54
CA HIS A 97 -13.80 -3.77 29.27
C HIS A 97 -14.59 -2.58 29.81
N ASP A 98 -15.90 -2.53 29.50
CA ASP A 98 -16.81 -1.53 30.04
C ASP A 98 -16.67 -1.50 31.57
N TRP A 99 -16.22 -0.37 32.10
CA TRP A 99 -16.28 -0.09 33.53
C TRP A 99 -17.75 0.20 33.89
N ILE A 100 -18.55 -0.86 33.99
CA ILE A 100 -19.86 -0.76 34.62
C ILE A 100 -19.61 -0.76 36.13
N SER A 101 -19.44 0.45 36.69
CA SER A 101 -19.66 0.68 38.11
C SER A 101 -21.14 0.48 38.40
N ASN A 102 -21.49 -0.66 38.99
CA ASN A 102 -22.77 -0.81 39.69
C ASN A 102 -22.70 0.03 40.96
N ASP A 103 -23.45 1.14 40.99
CA ASP A 103 -23.96 1.73 42.22
C ASP A 103 -24.91 0.76 42.95
#